data_AF-A0A946UL41-F1
#
_entry.id   AF-A0A946UL41-F1
#
_cell.length_a   1.000
_cell.length_b   1.000
_cell.length_c   1.000
_cell.angle_alpha   90.00
_cell.angle_beta   90.00
_cell.angle_gamma   90.00
#
_symmetry.space_group_name_H-M   'P 1'
#
loop_
_entity.id
_entity.type
_entity.pdbx_description
1 polymer ?
#
loop_
_entity_poly.entity_id
_entity_poly.type
_entity_poly.pdbx_seq_one_letter_code
_entity_poly.pdbx_strand_id
1 'polypeptide(L)' 'MTTLQIVVLAIVQGLTEFLPVSSSGHLVLVPALAGWADQG' A
#
# COMPACT_ATOMS: atom_id res chain seq x y z
N MET A 1 0.83 -12.77 -1.48
CA MET A 1 1.14 -11.59 -2.30
C MET A 1 1.15 -11.95 -3.77
N THR A 2 0.16 -11.45 -4.52
CA THR A 2 0.17 -11.57 -5.98
C THR A 2 1.06 -10.49 -6.58
N THR A 3 1.57 -10.70 -7.79
CA THR A 3 2.37 -9.68 -8.50
C THR A 3 1.62 -8.35 -8.63
N LEU A 4 0.30 -8.40 -8.85
CA LEU A 4 -0.54 -7.20 -8.90
C LEU A 4 -0.53 -6.45 -7.56
N GLN A 5 -0.65 -7.15 -6.44
CA GLN A 5 -0.61 -6.54 -5.10
C GLN A 5 0.73 -5.84 -4.86
N ILE A 6 1.84 -6.50 -5.22
CA ILE A 6 3.19 -5.92 -5.08
C ILE A 6 3.31 -4.64 -5.91
N VAL A 7 2.88 -4.65 -7.17
CA VAL A 7 2.95 -3.48 -8.05
C VAL A 7 2.11 -2.33 -7.50
N VAL A 8 0.89 -2.60 -7.05
CA VAL A 8 0.00 -1.57 -6.48
C VAL A 8 0.61 -0.96 -5.22
N LEU A 9 1.06 -1.79 -4.27
CA LEU A 9 1.64 -1.30 -3.01
C LEU A 9 2.96 -0.55 -3.23
N ALA A 10 3.79 -0.99 -4.18
CA ALA A 10 5.02 -0.29 -4.54
C ALA A 10 4.74 1.10 -5.14
N ILE A 11 3.69 1.24 -5.97
CA ILE A 11 3.27 2.54 -6.50
C ILE A 11 2.74 3.42 -5.36
N VAL A 12 1.85 2.89 -4.50
CA VAL A 12 1.29 3.66 -3.38
C VAL A 12 2.40 4.15 -2.44
N GLN A 13 3.33 3.28 -2.05
CA GLN A 13 4.48 3.66 -1.23
C GLN A 13 5.35 4.70 -1.94
N GLY A 14 5.70 4.43 -3.19
CA GLY A 14 6.54 5.32 -3.99
C GLY A 14 5.94 6.71 -4.21
N LEU A 15 4.61 6.83 -4.22
CA LEU A 15 3.95 8.13 -4.24
C LEU A 15 3.90 8.76 -2.83
N THR A 16 3.36 8.03 -1.85
CA THR A 16 3.05 8.59 -0.53
C THR A 16 4.26 8.90 0.32
N GLU A 17 5.43 8.31 0.06
CA GLU A 17 6.68 8.61 0.77
C GLU A 17 7.16 10.05 0.55
N PHE A 18 6.82 10.66 -0.60
CA PHE A 18 7.19 12.03 -0.93
C PHE A 18 6.10 13.06 -0.62
N LEU A 19 4.92 12.61 -0.20
CA LEU A 19 3.84 13.47 0.26
C LEU A 19 3.78 13.47 1.79
N PRO A 20 3.44 14.59 2.45
CA PRO A 20 3.33 14.66 3.92
C PRO A 20 2.01 14.02 4.41
N VAL A 21 1.78 12.74 4.10
CA VAL A 21 0.49 12.04 4.29
C VAL A 21 0.60 10.67 4.99
N SER A 22 1.74 10.34 5.60
CA SER A 22 2.05 9.02 6.19
C SER A 22 1.95 7.87 5.20
N SER A 23 3.10 7.39 4.73
CA SER A 23 3.18 6.25 3.80
C SER A 23 2.75 4.93 4.45
N SER A 24 3.14 4.70 5.72
CA SER A 24 2.74 3.50 6.48
C SER A 24 1.24 3.35 6.65
N GLY A 25 0.49 4.44 6.82
CA GLY A 25 -0.97 4.40 6.90
C GLY A 25 -1.62 3.88 5.61
N HIS A 26 -1.07 4.24 4.46
CA HIS A 26 -1.59 3.79 3.17
C HIS A 26 -1.29 2.30 2.91
N LEU A 27 -0.16 1.79 3.40
CA LEU A 27 0.17 0.37 3.31
C LEU A 27 -0.76 -0.52 4.13
N VAL A 28 -1.40 0.01 5.19
CA VAL A 28 -2.43 -0.71 5.97
C VAL A 28 -3.82 -0.52 5.34
N LEU A 29 -4.15 0.69 4.88
CA LEU A 29 -5.47 1.01 4.36
C LEU A 29 -5.74 0.37 2.99
N VAL A 30 -4.77 0.34 2.09
CA VAL A 30 -4.96 -0.21 0.73
C VAL A 30 -5.35 -1.70 0.76
N PRO A 31 -4.66 -2.58 1.50
CA PRO A 31 -5.06 -3.98 1.66
C PRO A 31 -6.43 -4.13 2.31
N ALA A 32 -6.71 -3.36 3.37
CA ALA A 32 -7.98 -3.40 4.08
C ALA A 32 -9.17 -3.03 3.18
N LEU A 33 -9.02 -1.99 2.35
CA LEU A 33 -10.04 -1.56 1.39
C LEU A 33 -10.17 -2.51 0.19
N ALA A 34 -9.08 -3.14 -0.23
CA ALA A 34 -9.06 -4.09 -1.35
C ALA A 34 -9.46 -5.52 -0.93
N GLY A 35 -9.72 -5.77 0.35
CA GLY A 35 -9.99 -7.11 0.89
C GLY A 35 -8.80 -8.07 0.77
N TRP A 36 -7.57 -7.53 0.72
CA TRP A 36 -6.36 -8.32 0.64
C TRP A 36 -5.91 -8.75 2.03
N ALA A 37 -5.36 -9.96 2.12
CA ALA A 37 -4.70 -10.42 3.35
C ALA A 37 -3.57 -9.45 3.69
N ASP A 38 -3.59 -8.94 4.91
CA ASP A 38 -2.61 -7.99 5.43
C ASP A 38 -1.16 -8.47 5.20
N GLN A 39 -0.26 -7.52 4.97
CA GLN A 39 1.13 -7.79 4.61
C GLN A 39 2.14 -7.44 5.69
N GLY A 40 1.69 -6.91 6.84
CA GLY A 40 2.52 -6.34 7.89
C GLY A 40 2.08 -4.93 8.28
#